data_AF-A0AAN5PY83-F1
#
_entry.id   AF-A0AAN5PY83-F1
#
_cell.length_a   1.000
_cell.length_b   1.000
_cell.length_c   1.000
_cell.angle_alpha   90.00
_cell.angle_beta   90.00
_cell.angle_gamma   90.00
#
_symmetry.space_group_name_H-M   'P 1'
#
loop_
_entity.id
_entity.type
_entity.pdbx_description
1 polymer ?
#
loop_
_entity_poly.entity_id
_entity_poly.type
_entity_poly.pdbx_seq_one_letter_code
_entity_poly.pdbx_strand_id
1 'polypeptide(L)'
;MFYELILTRTSNLIQEFISIPNGVTSLDLSLNELGNISNAELTQAFQYIPDSVISMDLANNHLCDKSGSELAQLLAAIPANVTSLNLSCNDLHKKSGAELAQAFAAIPASVTSLNLHCNYLGNNRGVELAQAFAATPKNVTSLDLSMNYFDLESSADLSQIFTSIPPHVVSLNLSFNSLHEVPFEKLVLLKDSLKHVQTVYLSFYSVKEMSKEQRRALGAAFPNAQKIILIDDYSHEIQPSITISNLIRELSGKADAPSLLNQCILFTQRHQKDSDNKIIPKELEESIRTFNSR
;
A
#
# COMPACT_ATOMS: atom_id res chain seq x y z
N MET A 1 -4.35 -21.95 -8.58
CA MET A 1 -5.42 -22.61 -7.79
C MET A 1 -5.35 -22.09 -6.37
N PHE A 2 -6.48 -21.66 -5.81
CA PHE A 2 -6.60 -21.20 -4.43
C PHE A 2 -7.06 -22.35 -3.52
N TYR A 3 -6.52 -22.42 -2.31
CA TYR A 3 -6.94 -23.37 -1.30
C TYR A 3 -6.88 -22.72 0.08
N GLU A 4 -8.00 -22.76 0.80
CA GLU A 4 -8.13 -22.31 2.18
C GLU A 4 -8.04 -23.52 3.10
N LEU A 5 -7.10 -23.49 4.04
CA LEU A 5 -6.95 -24.53 5.06
C LEU A 5 -7.38 -23.97 6.40
N ILE A 6 -8.45 -24.53 6.97
CA ILE A 6 -8.96 -24.18 8.30
C ILE A 6 -8.59 -25.30 9.28
N LEU A 7 -7.72 -24.96 10.23
CA LEU A 7 -7.25 -25.84 11.28
C LEU A 7 -8.32 -25.97 12.37
N THR A 8 -8.58 -27.20 12.79
CA THR A 8 -9.47 -27.46 13.92
C THR A 8 -8.66 -27.84 15.16
N ARG A 9 -9.20 -27.59 16.36
CA ARG A 9 -8.51 -27.92 17.63
C ARG A 9 -8.29 -29.43 17.85
N THR A 10 -8.94 -30.27 17.06
CA THR A 10 -8.88 -31.73 17.17
C THR A 10 -8.07 -32.40 16.06
N SER A 11 -7.67 -31.66 15.03
CA SER A 11 -6.96 -32.21 13.88
C SER A 11 -5.47 -32.40 14.18
N ASN A 12 -4.90 -33.47 13.61
CA ASN A 12 -3.45 -33.61 13.56
C ASN A 12 -2.91 -32.62 12.52
N LEU A 13 -2.20 -31.60 12.98
CA LEU A 13 -1.71 -30.50 12.14
C LEU A 13 -0.96 -31.00 10.88
N ILE A 14 -0.11 -32.01 11.02
CA ILE A 14 0.65 -32.55 9.88
C ILE A 14 -0.29 -33.16 8.83
N GLN A 15 -1.35 -33.86 9.25
CA GLN A 15 -2.31 -34.45 8.31
C GLN A 15 -3.11 -33.40 7.55
N GLU A 16 -3.44 -32.27 8.20
CA GLU A 16 -4.11 -31.15 7.55
C GLU A 16 -3.23 -30.59 6.41
N PHE A 17 -1.94 -30.42 6.64
CA PHE A 17 -1.01 -29.94 5.61
C PHE A 17 -0.74 -30.98 4.51
N ILE A 18 -0.70 -32.28 4.84
CA ILE A 18 -0.62 -33.35 3.83
C ILE A 18 -1.86 -33.36 2.92
N SER A 19 -3.01 -32.91 3.42
CA SER A 19 -4.26 -32.89 2.65
C SER A 19 -4.34 -31.79 1.60
N ILE A 20 -3.40 -30.83 1.62
CA ILE A 20 -3.34 -29.73 0.65
C ILE A 20 -3.15 -30.33 -0.75
N PRO A 21 -4.06 -30.06 -1.71
CA PRO A 21 -3.95 -30.63 -3.05
C PRO A 21 -2.67 -30.20 -3.78
N ASN A 22 -2.09 -31.12 -4.55
CA ASN A 22 -1.01 -30.79 -5.47
C ASN A 22 -1.50 -29.78 -6.53
N GLY A 23 -0.67 -28.78 -6.85
CA GLY A 23 -1.00 -27.74 -7.82
C GLY A 23 -1.70 -26.51 -7.23
N VAL A 24 -1.93 -26.48 -5.91
CA VAL A 24 -2.29 -25.24 -5.19
C VAL A 24 -1.17 -24.23 -5.37
N THR A 25 -1.52 -23.01 -5.77
CA THR A 25 -0.57 -21.92 -5.99
C THR A 25 -0.75 -20.78 -5.00
N SER A 26 -1.95 -20.67 -4.40
CA SER A 26 -2.25 -19.73 -3.32
C SER A 26 -2.85 -20.51 -2.16
N LEU A 27 -2.15 -20.52 -1.03
CA LEU A 27 -2.56 -21.16 0.20
C LEU A 27 -3.00 -20.09 1.20
N ASP A 28 -4.25 -20.17 1.63
CA ASP A 28 -4.81 -19.32 2.67
C ASP A 28 -4.80 -20.09 4.00
N LEU A 29 -4.04 -19.56 4.96
CA LEU A 29 -3.96 -20.02 6.34
C LEU A 29 -4.45 -18.93 7.29
N SER A 30 -5.21 -17.95 6.82
CA SER A 30 -5.76 -16.91 7.67
C SER A 30 -6.77 -17.48 8.69
N LEU A 31 -6.98 -16.77 9.80
CA LEU A 31 -7.97 -17.12 10.83
C LEU A 31 -7.76 -18.50 11.50
N ASN A 32 -6.51 -18.94 11.65
CA ASN A 32 -6.13 -20.24 12.21
C ASN A 32 -5.48 -20.17 13.59
N GLU A 33 -5.49 -19.00 14.24
CA GLU A 33 -4.85 -18.78 15.54
C GLU A 33 -3.38 -19.26 15.56
N LEU A 34 -2.63 -19.14 14.45
CA LEU A 34 -1.26 -19.68 14.36
C LEU A 34 -0.32 -19.10 15.44
N GLY A 35 -0.62 -17.92 15.97
CA GLY A 35 0.04 -17.34 17.14
C GLY A 35 0.07 -18.28 18.34
N ASN A 36 -1.00 -19.05 18.56
CA ASN A 36 -1.21 -19.97 19.67
C ASN A 36 -0.64 -21.39 19.43
N ILE A 37 -0.28 -21.73 18.20
CA ILE A 37 0.31 -23.04 17.86
C ILE A 37 1.81 -23.00 18.09
N SER A 38 2.40 -24.06 18.63
CA SER A 38 3.85 -24.09 18.87
C SER A 38 4.63 -24.02 17.56
N ASN A 39 5.77 -23.34 17.58
CA ASN A 39 6.63 -23.23 16.42
C ASN A 39 7.19 -24.57 15.93
N ALA A 40 7.42 -25.51 16.84
CA ALA A 40 7.87 -26.85 16.48
C ALA A 40 6.84 -27.57 15.61
N GLU A 41 5.56 -27.50 16.00
CA GLU A 41 4.45 -28.09 15.24
C GLU A 41 4.26 -27.38 13.89
N LEU A 42 4.24 -26.03 13.87
CA LEU A 42 4.09 -25.27 12.63
C LEU A 42 5.23 -25.53 11.65
N THR A 43 6.48 -25.49 12.13
CA THR A 43 7.66 -25.73 11.29
C THR A 43 7.66 -27.14 10.72
N GLN A 44 7.21 -28.13 11.51
CA GLN A 44 7.09 -29.50 11.02
C GLN A 44 5.95 -29.64 9.99
N ALA A 45 4.82 -28.97 10.20
CA ALA A 45 3.69 -29.01 9.28
C ALA A 45 3.97 -28.29 7.96
N PHE A 46 4.69 -27.16 8.00
CA PHE A 46 5.03 -26.36 6.81
C PHE A 46 5.90 -27.13 5.80
N GLN A 47 6.62 -28.16 6.24
CA GLN A 47 7.37 -29.07 5.34
C GLN A 47 6.49 -29.84 4.37
N TYR A 48 5.18 -29.92 4.63
CA TYR A 48 4.21 -30.59 3.77
C TYR A 48 3.45 -29.62 2.86
N ILE A 49 3.75 -28.32 2.89
CA ILE A 49 3.20 -27.36 1.92
C ILE A 49 3.74 -27.72 0.53
N PRO A 50 2.87 -27.88 -0.49
CA PRO A 50 3.33 -28.22 -1.83
C PRO A 50 4.26 -27.15 -2.44
N ASP A 51 5.30 -27.59 -3.16
CA ASP A 51 6.24 -26.71 -3.89
C ASP A 51 5.58 -25.88 -5.01
N SER A 52 4.30 -26.12 -5.31
CA SER A 52 3.52 -25.28 -6.22
C SER A 52 3.03 -23.98 -5.57
N VAL A 53 3.05 -23.86 -4.24
CA VAL A 53 2.53 -22.69 -3.50
C VAL A 53 3.47 -21.50 -3.63
N ILE A 54 3.02 -20.47 -4.36
CA ILE A 54 3.80 -19.23 -4.58
C ILE A 54 3.25 -18.03 -3.81
N SER A 55 2.05 -18.15 -3.24
CA SER A 55 1.39 -17.13 -2.42
C SER A 55 0.87 -17.77 -1.14
N MET A 56 1.15 -17.14 -0.01
CA MET A 56 0.76 -17.65 1.30
C MET A 56 0.11 -16.53 2.12
N ASP A 57 -1.10 -16.77 2.60
CA ASP A 57 -1.83 -15.85 3.45
C ASP A 57 -1.79 -16.30 4.91
N LEU A 58 -1.20 -15.47 5.77
CA LEU A 58 -1.12 -15.67 7.22
C LEU A 58 -1.91 -14.59 7.99
N ALA A 59 -2.87 -13.94 7.36
CA ALA A 59 -3.63 -12.87 7.98
C ALA A 59 -4.44 -13.32 9.20
N ASN A 60 -4.74 -12.41 10.13
CA ASN A 60 -5.64 -12.67 11.27
C ASN A 60 -5.26 -13.92 12.09
N ASN A 61 -3.98 -14.07 12.42
CA ASN A 61 -3.48 -15.25 13.13
C ASN A 61 -2.92 -14.95 14.52
N HIS A 62 -3.14 -13.73 15.03
CA HIS A 62 -2.59 -13.27 16.30
C HIS A 62 -1.08 -13.48 16.39
N LEU A 63 -0.34 -13.26 15.29
CA LEU A 63 1.11 -13.44 15.28
C LEU A 63 1.85 -12.49 16.24
N CYS A 64 1.16 -11.47 16.77
CA CYS A 64 1.62 -10.67 17.90
C CYS A 64 1.89 -11.49 19.18
N ASP A 65 1.23 -12.63 19.37
CA ASP A 65 1.31 -13.42 20.61
C ASP A 65 2.56 -14.31 20.67
N LYS A 66 3.23 -14.53 19.53
CA LYS A 66 4.56 -15.14 19.47
C LYS A 66 5.58 -14.16 20.03
N SER A 67 6.66 -14.59 20.66
CA SER A 67 7.84 -13.73 20.89
C SER A 67 8.49 -13.29 19.56
N GLY A 68 9.37 -12.28 19.58
CA GLY A 68 10.12 -11.89 18.36
C GLY A 68 10.91 -13.04 17.71
N SER A 69 11.56 -13.89 18.53
CA SER A 69 12.31 -15.05 18.04
C SER A 69 11.39 -16.14 17.48
N GLU A 70 10.23 -16.36 18.11
CA GLU A 70 9.25 -17.31 17.59
C GLU A 70 8.64 -16.83 16.28
N LEU A 71 8.30 -15.55 16.16
CA LEU A 71 7.81 -15.00 14.90
C LEU A 71 8.85 -15.15 13.79
N ALA A 72 10.12 -14.85 14.08
CA ALA A 72 11.21 -15.04 13.12
C ALA A 72 11.37 -16.50 12.68
N GLN A 73 11.32 -17.46 13.62
CA GLN A 73 11.38 -18.88 13.29
C GLN A 73 10.21 -19.34 12.41
N LEU A 74 8.99 -18.87 12.69
CA LEU A 74 7.82 -19.16 11.87
C LEU A 74 7.99 -18.63 10.44
N LEU A 75 8.43 -17.37 10.30
CA LEU A 75 8.64 -16.76 8.98
C LEU A 75 9.77 -17.45 8.21
N ALA A 76 10.84 -17.88 8.89
CA ALA A 76 11.92 -18.66 8.29
C ALA A 76 11.48 -20.06 7.80
N ALA A 77 10.38 -20.60 8.35
CA ALA A 77 9.82 -21.88 7.95
C ALA A 77 8.93 -21.79 6.69
N ILE A 78 8.64 -20.57 6.21
CA ILE A 78 7.87 -20.37 4.98
C ILE A 78 8.65 -20.98 3.79
N PRO A 79 8.00 -21.76 2.91
CA PRO A 79 8.66 -22.36 1.76
C PRO A 79 9.37 -21.34 0.84
N ALA A 80 10.58 -21.68 0.38
CA ALA A 80 11.45 -20.78 -0.38
C ALA A 80 10.99 -20.48 -1.82
N ASN A 81 9.89 -21.08 -2.25
CA ASN A 81 9.18 -20.81 -3.51
C ASN A 81 8.07 -19.76 -3.35
N VAL A 82 7.72 -19.38 -2.11
CA VAL A 82 6.71 -18.34 -1.85
C VAL A 82 7.27 -16.98 -2.24
N THR A 83 6.54 -16.28 -3.10
CA THR A 83 6.90 -14.95 -3.63
C THR A 83 5.97 -13.84 -3.15
N SER A 84 4.78 -14.19 -2.65
CA SER A 84 3.82 -13.26 -2.05
C SER A 84 3.44 -13.73 -0.66
N LEU A 85 3.62 -12.86 0.34
CA LEU A 85 3.33 -13.16 1.73
C LEU A 85 2.39 -12.12 2.31
N ASN A 86 1.26 -12.57 2.85
CA ASN A 86 0.32 -11.72 3.58
C ASN A 86 0.44 -11.92 5.09
N LEU A 87 0.76 -10.85 5.82
CA LEU A 87 0.82 -10.79 7.29
C LEU A 87 -0.23 -9.80 7.84
N SER A 88 -1.27 -9.49 7.09
CA SER A 88 -2.25 -8.48 7.48
C SER A 88 -3.00 -8.84 8.78
N CYS A 89 -3.50 -7.84 9.51
CA CYS A 89 -4.35 -8.07 10.69
C CYS A 89 -3.71 -8.97 11.76
N ASN A 90 -2.43 -8.77 12.07
CA ASN A 90 -1.71 -9.57 13.06
C ASN A 90 -1.27 -8.77 14.30
N ASP A 91 -1.80 -7.55 14.47
CA ASP A 91 -1.46 -6.62 15.55
C ASP A 91 0.06 -6.44 15.75
N LEU A 92 0.82 -6.43 14.66
CA LEU A 92 2.29 -6.42 14.74
C LEU A 92 2.86 -5.20 15.49
N HIS A 93 2.08 -4.13 15.67
CA HIS A 93 2.46 -2.99 16.52
C HIS A 93 2.77 -3.36 17.99
N LYS A 94 2.24 -4.48 18.49
CA LYS A 94 2.53 -4.97 19.85
C LYS A 94 3.98 -5.44 20.01
N LYS A 95 4.71 -5.60 18.91
CA LYS A 95 6.14 -5.94 18.92
C LYS A 95 7.00 -4.70 18.97
N SER A 96 8.14 -4.82 19.65
CA SER A 96 9.19 -3.80 19.58
C SER A 96 9.83 -3.75 18.19
N GLY A 97 10.47 -2.62 17.86
CA GLY A 97 11.22 -2.48 16.61
C GLY A 97 12.30 -3.55 16.39
N ALA A 98 12.94 -4.01 17.49
CA ALA A 98 13.94 -5.07 17.43
C ALA A 98 13.33 -6.44 17.10
N GLU A 99 12.17 -6.76 17.67
CA GLU A 99 11.45 -8.01 17.38
C GLU A 99 10.91 -8.02 15.94
N LEU A 100 10.38 -6.89 15.46
CA LEU A 100 9.94 -6.76 14.07
C LEU A 100 11.13 -6.87 13.11
N ALA A 101 12.26 -6.24 13.43
CA ALA A 101 13.47 -6.36 12.61
C ALA A 101 13.96 -7.81 12.54
N GLN A 102 13.96 -8.52 13.66
CA GLN A 102 14.31 -9.95 13.69
C GLN A 102 13.34 -10.78 12.84
N ALA A 103 12.04 -10.52 12.92
CA ALA A 103 11.02 -11.20 12.15
C ALA A 103 11.15 -10.92 10.64
N PHE A 104 11.31 -9.66 10.25
CA PHE A 104 11.40 -9.26 8.84
C PHE A 104 12.68 -9.78 8.19
N ALA A 105 13.80 -9.81 8.92
CA ALA A 105 15.04 -10.42 8.44
C ALA A 105 14.92 -11.94 8.14
N ALA A 106 13.94 -12.61 8.74
CA ALA A 106 13.69 -14.04 8.57
C ALA A 106 12.72 -14.36 7.42
N ILE A 107 12.10 -13.35 6.81
CA ILE A 107 11.23 -13.55 5.64
C ILE A 107 12.08 -14.13 4.48
N PRO A 108 11.62 -15.19 3.79
CA PRO A 108 12.40 -15.81 2.72
C PRO A 108 12.79 -14.82 1.61
N ALA A 109 14.01 -14.97 1.10
CA ALA A 109 14.56 -14.13 0.02
C ALA A 109 13.90 -14.36 -1.36
N SER A 110 12.86 -15.19 -1.42
CA SER A 110 11.96 -15.34 -2.57
C SER A 110 10.79 -14.37 -2.55
N VAL A 111 10.41 -13.82 -1.38
CA VAL A 111 9.24 -12.95 -1.20
C VAL A 111 9.45 -11.58 -1.82
N THR A 112 8.77 -11.29 -2.93
CA THR A 112 8.84 -10.00 -3.63
C THR A 112 7.69 -9.05 -3.30
N SER A 113 6.60 -9.60 -2.76
CA SER A 113 5.43 -8.86 -2.29
C SER A 113 5.13 -9.19 -0.84
N LEU A 114 5.14 -8.16 0.02
CA LEU A 114 4.83 -8.27 1.44
C LEU A 114 3.62 -7.40 1.78
N ASN A 115 2.61 -8.01 2.38
CA ASN A 115 1.43 -7.28 2.85
C ASN A 115 1.42 -7.16 4.39
N LEU A 116 1.47 -5.92 4.88
CA LEU A 116 1.39 -5.56 6.31
C LEU A 116 0.12 -4.73 6.61
N HIS A 117 -0.91 -4.85 5.77
CA HIS A 117 -2.20 -4.19 5.92
C HIS A 117 -2.77 -4.39 7.34
N CYS A 118 -3.36 -3.35 7.92
CA CYS A 118 -4.09 -3.44 9.20
C CYS A 118 -3.27 -4.07 10.34
N ASN A 119 -2.06 -3.59 10.58
CA ASN A 119 -1.24 -4.03 11.71
C ASN A 119 -1.10 -2.98 12.83
N TYR A 120 -1.78 -1.85 12.67
CA TYR A 120 -1.72 -0.68 13.54
C TYR A 120 -0.29 -0.16 13.75
N LEU A 121 0.58 -0.32 12.74
CA LEU A 121 2.00 0.06 12.85
C LEU A 121 2.19 1.55 13.18
N GLY A 122 1.22 2.41 12.88
CA GLY A 122 1.18 3.79 13.34
C GLY A 122 1.06 3.97 14.85
N ASN A 123 1.03 2.90 15.67
CA ASN A 123 1.19 2.99 17.12
C ASN A 123 2.65 2.79 17.58
N ASN A 124 3.56 2.42 16.67
CA ASN A 124 4.99 2.32 16.96
C ASN A 124 5.69 3.64 16.73
N ARG A 125 6.79 3.86 17.46
CA ARG A 125 7.63 5.03 17.22
C ARG A 125 8.33 4.92 15.87
N GLY A 126 8.60 6.06 15.23
CA GLY A 126 9.29 6.08 13.94
C GLY A 126 10.67 5.42 13.98
N VAL A 127 11.37 5.49 15.12
CA VAL A 127 12.65 4.78 15.34
C VAL A 127 12.51 3.26 15.33
N GLU A 128 11.40 2.73 15.82
CA GLU A 128 11.14 1.29 15.89
C GLU A 128 10.80 0.74 14.52
N LEU A 129 9.93 1.43 13.77
CA LEU A 129 9.62 1.05 12.40
C LEU A 129 10.81 1.23 11.46
N ALA A 130 11.63 2.26 11.67
CA ALA A 130 12.86 2.40 10.89
C ALA A 130 13.82 1.23 11.09
N GLN A 131 13.93 0.73 12.33
CA GLN A 131 14.70 -0.47 12.62
C GLN A 131 14.09 -1.71 11.93
N ALA A 132 12.76 -1.85 11.97
CA ALA A 132 12.05 -2.96 11.34
C ALA A 132 12.21 -2.96 9.81
N PHE A 133 11.92 -1.84 9.15
CA PHE A 133 11.99 -1.73 7.68
C PHE A 133 13.41 -1.88 7.15
N ALA A 134 14.43 -1.44 7.90
CA ALA A 134 15.83 -1.70 7.52
C ALA A 134 16.16 -3.21 7.41
N ALA A 135 15.39 -4.08 8.05
CA ALA A 135 15.55 -5.52 8.01
C ALA A 135 14.66 -6.22 6.96
N THR A 136 13.80 -5.49 6.24
CA THR A 136 12.99 -6.06 5.16
C THR A 136 13.89 -6.66 4.06
N PRO A 137 13.61 -7.86 3.53
CA PRO A 137 14.44 -8.47 2.51
C PRO A 137 14.54 -7.61 1.24
N LYS A 138 15.75 -7.54 0.66
CA LYS A 138 16.06 -6.65 -0.48
C LYS A 138 15.27 -6.93 -1.76
N ASN A 139 14.70 -8.12 -1.85
CA ASN A 139 13.88 -8.58 -2.97
C ASN A 139 12.41 -8.16 -2.83
N VAL A 140 11.97 -7.66 -1.67
CA VAL A 140 10.62 -7.10 -1.49
C VAL A 140 10.52 -5.78 -2.26
N THR A 141 9.89 -5.82 -3.43
CA THR A 141 9.68 -4.65 -4.29
C THR A 141 8.28 -4.06 -4.15
N SER A 142 7.33 -4.83 -3.60
CA SER A 142 5.97 -4.40 -3.32
C SER A 142 5.68 -4.52 -1.82
N LEU A 143 5.26 -3.42 -1.20
CA LEU A 143 4.92 -3.36 0.21
C LEU A 143 3.53 -2.76 0.39
N ASP A 144 2.65 -3.46 1.10
CA ASP A 144 1.37 -2.93 1.52
C ASP A 144 1.43 -2.46 2.97
N LEU A 145 1.28 -1.14 3.19
CA LEU A 145 1.17 -0.51 4.50
C LEU A 145 -0.20 0.13 4.72
N SER A 146 -1.21 -0.29 3.97
CA SER A 146 -2.55 0.28 4.11
C SER A 146 -3.16 -0.01 5.48
N MET A 147 -4.04 0.87 5.94
CA MET A 147 -4.77 0.72 7.20
C MET A 147 -3.86 0.57 8.45
N ASN A 148 -2.75 1.31 8.50
CA ASN A 148 -1.84 1.30 9.65
C ASN A 148 -1.96 2.55 10.56
N TYR A 149 -2.90 3.45 10.30
CA TYR A 149 -3.21 4.62 11.15
C TYR A 149 -2.04 5.60 11.35
N PHE A 150 -1.27 5.86 10.28
CA PHE A 150 -0.13 6.81 10.35
C PHE A 150 -0.52 8.28 10.58
N ASP A 151 -1.81 8.63 10.61
CA ASP A 151 -2.31 9.96 10.91
C ASP A 151 -2.13 10.39 12.37
N LEU A 152 -2.08 9.41 13.30
CA LEU A 152 -1.99 9.65 14.74
C LEU A 152 -0.58 10.04 15.20
N GLU A 153 0.41 9.92 14.33
CA GLU A 153 1.82 10.04 14.68
C GLU A 153 2.31 11.49 14.84
N SER A 154 3.40 11.62 15.61
CA SER A 154 4.13 12.88 15.67
C SER A 154 4.70 13.22 14.28
N SER A 155 4.96 14.51 14.02
CA SER A 155 5.56 14.91 12.74
C SER A 155 6.95 14.30 12.51
N ALA A 156 7.70 14.10 13.61
CA ALA A 156 9.01 13.47 13.58
C ALA A 156 8.90 11.97 13.26
N ASP A 157 7.96 11.27 13.89
CA ASP A 157 7.76 9.84 13.68
C ASP A 157 7.26 9.56 12.25
N LEU A 158 6.26 10.29 11.76
CA LEU A 158 5.76 10.12 10.39
C LEU A 158 6.86 10.33 9.35
N SER A 159 7.67 11.39 9.50
CA SER A 159 8.79 11.68 8.61
C SER A 159 9.84 10.56 8.66
N GLN A 160 10.12 10.03 9.85
CA GLN A 160 11.05 8.93 10.02
C GLN A 160 10.52 7.63 9.40
N ILE A 161 9.24 7.31 9.58
CA ILE A 161 8.57 6.16 8.96
C ILE A 161 8.72 6.22 7.45
N PHE A 162 8.32 7.33 6.82
CA PHE A 162 8.37 7.51 5.37
C PHE A 162 9.80 7.43 4.82
N THR A 163 10.77 8.05 5.49
CA THR A 163 12.19 8.00 5.07
C THR A 163 12.84 6.63 5.27
N SER A 164 12.28 5.80 6.14
CA SER A 164 12.78 4.45 6.41
C SER A 164 12.20 3.36 5.53
N ILE A 165 11.19 3.68 4.69
CA ILE A 165 10.69 2.74 3.69
C ILE A 165 11.87 2.30 2.80
N PRO A 166 12.09 0.98 2.61
CA PRO A 166 13.31 0.51 1.99
C PRO A 166 13.43 0.97 0.54
N PRO A 167 14.61 1.42 0.08
CA PRO A 167 14.77 2.03 -1.25
C PRO A 167 14.51 1.08 -2.43
N HIS A 168 14.40 -0.23 -2.17
CA HIS A 168 14.03 -1.24 -3.17
C HIS A 168 12.52 -1.43 -3.33
N VAL A 169 11.69 -0.85 -2.45
CA VAL A 169 10.23 -0.88 -2.53
C VAL A 169 9.75 0.12 -3.58
N VAL A 170 9.44 -0.36 -4.78
CA VAL A 170 9.00 0.48 -5.90
C VAL A 170 7.48 0.57 -6.02
N SER A 171 6.74 -0.34 -5.38
CA SER A 171 5.27 -0.32 -5.28
C SER A 171 4.88 -0.25 -3.81
N LEU A 172 4.15 0.81 -3.42
CA LEU A 172 3.78 1.07 -2.04
C LEU A 172 2.29 1.38 -1.93
N ASN A 173 1.59 0.64 -1.06
CA ASN A 173 0.21 0.96 -0.71
C ASN A 173 0.14 1.73 0.61
N LEU A 174 -0.40 2.97 0.56
CA LEU A 174 -0.58 3.85 1.71
C LEU A 174 -2.07 4.17 1.96
N SER A 175 -2.99 3.47 1.28
CA SER A 175 -4.42 3.67 1.47
C SER A 175 -4.85 3.45 2.93
N PHE A 176 -5.98 4.04 3.31
CA PHE A 176 -6.60 3.86 4.62
C PHE A 176 -5.73 4.25 5.82
N ASN A 177 -4.72 5.11 5.63
CA ASN A 177 -3.91 5.71 6.71
C ASN A 177 -4.40 7.12 7.10
N SER A 178 -5.65 7.47 6.76
CA SER A 178 -6.28 8.77 7.05
C SER A 178 -5.39 9.99 6.75
N LEU A 179 -4.61 9.94 5.67
CA LEU A 179 -3.61 10.98 5.34
C LEU A 179 -4.21 12.39 5.10
N HIS A 180 -5.53 12.50 4.93
CA HIS A 180 -6.26 13.76 4.87
C HIS A 180 -6.33 14.51 6.21
N GLU A 181 -6.27 13.77 7.31
CA GLU A 181 -6.23 14.30 8.68
C GLU A 181 -4.83 14.81 9.07
N VAL A 182 -3.79 14.46 8.29
CA VAL A 182 -2.43 14.94 8.54
C VAL A 182 -2.34 16.45 8.22
N PRO A 183 -1.93 17.29 9.20
CA PRO A 183 -1.79 18.72 8.98
C PRO A 183 -0.81 19.05 7.84
N PHE A 184 -1.10 20.12 7.10
CA PHE A 184 -0.30 20.55 5.96
C PHE A 184 1.19 20.72 6.31
N GLU A 185 1.49 21.29 7.48
CA GLU A 185 2.86 21.51 7.97
C GLU A 185 3.63 20.21 8.13
N LYS A 186 2.95 19.11 8.51
CA LYS A 186 3.55 17.78 8.61
C LYS A 186 3.78 17.17 7.24
N LEU A 187 2.82 17.29 6.32
CA LEU A 187 2.96 16.76 4.95
C LEU A 187 4.14 17.37 4.20
N VAL A 188 4.43 18.65 4.43
CA VAL A 188 5.59 19.34 3.81
C VAL A 188 6.92 18.70 4.23
N LEU A 189 7.02 18.14 5.44
CA LEU A 189 8.23 17.47 5.93
C LEU A 189 8.50 16.13 5.23
N LEU A 190 7.50 15.55 4.56
CA LEU A 190 7.62 14.28 3.85
C LEU A 190 8.30 14.42 2.49
N LYS A 191 8.63 15.64 2.06
CA LYS A 191 9.23 15.91 0.76
C LYS A 191 10.42 14.99 0.48
N ASP A 192 10.43 14.37 -0.71
CA ASP A 192 11.45 13.46 -1.23
C ASP A 192 11.69 12.16 -0.43
N SER A 193 10.92 11.91 0.65
CA SER A 193 11.08 10.72 1.52
C SER A 193 10.86 9.39 0.78
N LEU A 194 9.97 9.38 -0.22
CA LEU A 194 9.58 8.22 -1.02
C LEU A 194 9.99 8.37 -2.50
N LYS A 195 11.09 9.08 -2.78
CA LYS A 195 11.60 9.32 -4.15
C LYS A 195 11.90 8.05 -4.98
N HIS A 196 11.99 6.89 -4.33
CA HIS A 196 12.25 5.60 -4.95
C HIS A 196 10.96 4.88 -5.40
N VAL A 197 9.80 5.28 -4.87
CA VAL A 197 8.51 4.69 -5.18
C VAL A 197 8.07 5.09 -6.59
N GLN A 198 7.67 4.11 -7.40
CA GLN A 198 7.20 4.27 -8.78
C GLN A 198 5.68 4.11 -8.89
N THR A 199 5.10 3.23 -8.09
CA THR A 199 3.65 3.02 -7.98
C THR A 199 3.20 3.29 -6.56
N VAL A 200 2.24 4.19 -6.37
CA VAL A 200 1.64 4.46 -5.07
C VAL A 200 0.12 4.27 -5.12
N TYR A 201 -0.42 3.57 -4.13
CA TYR A 201 -1.86 3.41 -3.93
C TYR A 201 -2.32 4.29 -2.77
N LEU A 202 -3.43 5.02 -2.98
CA LEU A 202 -4.01 5.94 -2.00
C LEU A 202 -5.54 5.78 -1.98
N SER A 203 -6.17 6.00 -0.84
CA SER A 203 -7.65 6.01 -0.77
C SER A 203 -8.21 7.22 -1.52
N PHE A 204 -9.17 6.98 -2.39
CA PHE A 204 -9.89 8.05 -3.09
C PHE A 204 -10.55 9.03 -2.13
N TYR A 205 -11.23 8.52 -1.11
CA TYR A 205 -11.86 9.35 -0.08
C TYR A 205 -10.83 10.31 0.54
N SER A 206 -9.71 9.79 1.04
CA SER A 206 -8.64 10.60 1.64
C SER A 206 -8.13 11.67 0.67
N VAL A 207 -7.82 11.30 -0.58
CA VAL A 207 -7.30 12.27 -1.56
C VAL A 207 -8.34 13.33 -1.93
N LYS A 208 -9.62 12.98 -1.97
CA LYS A 208 -10.73 13.90 -2.27
C LYS A 208 -10.93 14.93 -1.17
N GLU A 209 -10.84 14.52 0.10
CA GLU A 209 -11.05 15.40 1.26
C GLU A 209 -9.88 16.37 1.51
N MET A 210 -8.68 16.05 1.04
CA MET A 210 -7.53 16.96 1.13
C MET A 210 -7.76 18.30 0.41
N SER A 211 -7.11 19.37 0.88
CA SER A 211 -6.95 20.59 0.08
C SER A 211 -6.00 20.36 -1.11
N LYS A 212 -6.00 21.30 -2.07
CA LYS A 212 -5.06 21.25 -3.20
C LYS A 212 -3.61 21.35 -2.72
N GLU A 213 -3.36 22.14 -1.68
CA GLU A 213 -2.06 22.31 -1.05
C GLU A 213 -1.62 21.03 -0.33
N GLN A 214 -2.51 20.38 0.42
CA GLN A 214 -2.22 19.09 1.04
C GLN A 214 -1.92 18.02 -0.01
N ARG A 215 -2.71 17.92 -1.09
CA ARG A 215 -2.41 16.97 -2.19
C ARG A 215 -1.04 17.20 -2.79
N ARG A 216 -0.67 18.46 -3.05
CA ARG A 216 0.66 18.80 -3.57
C ARG A 216 1.78 18.46 -2.58
N ALA A 217 1.57 18.70 -1.29
CA ALA A 217 2.55 18.36 -0.26
C ALA A 217 2.74 16.84 -0.14
N LEU A 218 1.65 16.06 -0.10
CA LEU A 218 1.71 14.60 -0.11
C LEU A 218 2.39 14.08 -1.39
N GLY A 219 2.02 14.65 -2.53
CA GLY A 219 2.63 14.39 -3.83
C GLY A 219 4.15 14.57 -3.86
N ALA A 220 4.64 15.60 -3.17
CA ALA A 220 6.07 15.88 -3.05
C ALA A 220 6.85 14.83 -2.25
N ALA A 221 6.17 13.92 -1.53
CA ALA A 221 6.83 12.79 -0.88
C ALA A 221 7.36 11.76 -1.90
N PHE A 222 6.64 11.54 -3.00
CA PHE A 222 6.96 10.56 -4.04
C PHE A 222 7.10 11.22 -5.42
N PRO A 223 8.07 12.14 -5.60
CA PRO A 223 8.18 12.98 -6.80
C PRO A 223 8.41 12.20 -8.11
N ASN A 224 8.91 10.96 -8.02
CA ASN A 224 9.20 10.10 -9.16
C ASN A 224 8.11 9.05 -9.44
N ALA A 225 6.97 9.11 -8.74
CA ALA A 225 5.87 8.19 -8.97
C ALA A 225 5.37 8.30 -10.42
N GLN A 226 5.40 7.18 -11.13
CA GLN A 226 4.91 7.05 -12.49
C GLN A 226 3.42 6.72 -12.52
N LYS A 227 2.97 5.93 -11.54
CA LYS A 227 1.57 5.48 -11.39
C LYS A 227 1.07 5.85 -9.99
N ILE A 228 0.07 6.72 -9.93
CA ILE A 228 -0.70 7.00 -8.71
C ILE A 228 -2.08 6.37 -8.91
N ILE A 229 -2.45 5.44 -8.03
CA ILE A 229 -3.68 4.67 -8.12
C ILE A 229 -4.57 5.07 -6.96
N LEU A 230 -5.81 5.46 -7.28
CA LEU A 230 -6.81 5.72 -6.27
C LEU A 230 -7.70 4.49 -6.13
N ILE A 231 -7.88 4.03 -4.90
CA ILE A 231 -8.74 2.89 -4.59
C ILE A 231 -10.00 3.33 -3.84
N ASP A 232 -11.09 2.59 -4.02
CA ASP A 232 -12.34 2.79 -3.29
C ASP A 232 -12.26 2.19 -1.87
N ASP A 233 -13.35 2.33 -1.12
CA ASP A 233 -13.43 1.84 0.27
C ASP A 233 -13.42 0.31 0.39
N TYR A 234 -13.52 -0.40 -0.74
CA TYR A 234 -13.45 -1.85 -0.85
C TYR A 234 -12.10 -2.33 -1.41
N SER A 235 -11.11 -1.43 -1.48
CA SER A 235 -9.77 -1.70 -2.02
C SER A 235 -9.71 -1.99 -3.53
N HIS A 236 -10.74 -1.63 -4.30
CA HIS A 236 -10.69 -1.76 -5.77
C HIS A 236 -10.10 -0.52 -6.42
N GLU A 237 -9.27 -0.71 -7.46
CA GLU A 237 -8.80 0.40 -8.30
C GLU A 237 -9.98 1.11 -8.97
N ILE A 238 -10.09 2.42 -8.78
CA ILE A 238 -11.15 3.21 -9.40
C ILE A 238 -10.76 3.50 -10.84
N GLN A 239 -11.71 3.25 -11.75
CA GLN A 239 -11.52 3.53 -13.17
C GLN A 239 -11.28 5.03 -13.42
N PRO A 240 -10.41 5.39 -14.39
CA PRO A 240 -10.13 6.77 -14.71
C PRO A 240 -11.40 7.57 -15.03
N SER A 241 -11.53 8.73 -14.39
CA SER A 241 -12.54 9.74 -14.69
C SER A 241 -11.90 11.13 -14.68
N ILE A 242 -12.62 12.15 -15.11
CA ILE A 242 -12.13 13.55 -15.05
C ILE A 242 -11.75 13.93 -13.62
N THR A 243 -12.59 13.56 -12.64
CA THR A 243 -12.36 13.84 -11.22
C THR A 243 -11.09 13.14 -10.74
N ILE A 244 -10.95 11.84 -10.99
CA ILE A 244 -9.78 11.05 -10.60
C ILE A 244 -8.51 11.60 -11.26
N SER A 245 -8.58 11.94 -12.55
CA SER A 245 -7.46 12.49 -13.31
C SER A 245 -7.00 13.85 -12.75
N ASN A 246 -7.93 14.69 -12.31
CA ASN A 246 -7.60 15.97 -11.68
C ASN A 246 -6.92 15.78 -10.31
N LEU A 247 -7.41 14.86 -9.49
CA LEU A 247 -6.79 14.55 -8.19
C LEU A 247 -5.37 14.00 -8.37
N ILE A 248 -5.19 13.04 -9.28
CA ILE A 248 -3.87 12.46 -9.61
C ILE A 248 -2.93 13.54 -10.15
N ARG A 249 -3.42 14.48 -10.97
CA ARG A 249 -2.61 15.60 -11.48
C ARG A 249 -2.11 16.50 -10.35
N GLU A 250 -2.97 16.84 -9.39
CA GLU A 250 -2.59 17.65 -8.24
C GLU A 250 -1.57 16.96 -7.34
N LEU A 251 -1.72 15.65 -7.11
CA LEU A 251 -0.73 14.82 -6.42
C LEU A 251 0.60 14.73 -7.20
N SER A 252 0.55 14.59 -8.52
CA SER A 252 1.78 14.45 -9.33
C SER A 252 2.60 15.74 -9.43
N GLY A 253 2.06 16.88 -8.98
CA GLY A 253 2.67 18.19 -9.19
C GLY A 253 2.82 18.59 -10.67
N LYS A 254 2.25 17.81 -11.60
CA LYS A 254 2.25 18.12 -13.03
C LYS A 254 1.39 19.36 -13.24
N ALA A 255 1.93 20.33 -14.00
CA ALA A 255 1.26 21.60 -14.26
C ALA A 255 -0.19 21.41 -14.70
N ASP A 256 -1.05 22.37 -14.35
CA ASP A 256 -2.45 22.29 -14.69
C ASP A 256 -2.59 22.14 -16.22
N ALA A 257 -3.00 20.94 -16.68
CA ALA A 257 -3.38 20.77 -18.08
C ALA A 257 -4.47 21.83 -18.34
N PRO A 258 -4.35 22.65 -19.40
CA PRO A 258 -5.38 23.62 -19.71
C PRO A 258 -6.70 22.86 -19.73
N SER A 259 -7.69 23.32 -18.96
CA SER A 259 -8.99 22.66 -18.83
C SER A 259 -9.55 22.34 -20.22
N LEU A 260 -10.39 21.32 -20.37
CA LEU A 260 -11.08 21.09 -21.65
C LEU A 260 -11.77 22.38 -22.12
N LEU A 261 -12.27 23.20 -21.19
CA LEU A 261 -12.74 24.56 -21.47
C LEU A 261 -11.64 25.46 -22.08
N ASN A 262 -10.45 25.56 -21.48
CA ASN A 262 -9.33 26.34 -22.04
C ASN A 262 -8.83 25.78 -23.38
N GLN A 263 -8.84 24.47 -23.55
CA GLN A 263 -8.49 23.82 -24.82
C GLN A 263 -9.55 24.09 -25.89
N CYS A 264 -10.85 24.05 -25.52
CA CYS A 264 -11.96 24.42 -26.40
C CYS A 264 -11.92 25.90 -26.76
N ILE A 265 -11.59 26.80 -25.84
CA ILE A 265 -11.38 28.23 -26.08
C ILE A 265 -10.21 28.45 -27.05
N LEU A 266 -9.06 27.83 -26.82
CA LEU A 266 -7.89 27.92 -27.71
C LEU A 266 -8.18 27.31 -29.10
N PHE A 267 -8.91 26.20 -29.15
CA PHE A 267 -9.32 25.54 -30.39
C PHE A 267 -10.29 26.42 -31.19
N THR A 268 -11.30 27.00 -30.53
CA THR A 268 -12.25 27.92 -31.18
C THR A 268 -11.56 29.19 -31.68
N GLN A 269 -10.65 29.79 -30.91
CA GLN A 269 -9.85 30.95 -31.35
C GLN A 269 -8.97 30.64 -32.57
N ARG A 270 -8.35 29.45 -32.63
CA ARG A 270 -7.49 29.04 -33.75
C ARG A 270 -8.25 28.72 -35.04
N HIS A 271 -9.54 28.41 -34.94
CA HIS A 271 -10.37 27.95 -36.06
C HIS A 271 -11.53 28.88 -36.42
N GLN A 272 -11.59 30.08 -35.85
CA GLN A 272 -12.54 31.16 -36.21
C GLN A 272 -12.22 31.81 -37.58
N LYS A 273 -12.12 30.98 -38.63
CA LYS A 273 -12.43 31.38 -40.01
C LYS A 273 -13.66 30.65 -40.59
N ASP A 274 -14.22 29.66 -39.89
CA ASP A 274 -15.35 28.84 -40.37
C ASP A 274 -16.58 28.87 -39.42
N SER A 275 -16.76 29.95 -38.67
CA SER A 275 -17.78 30.06 -37.62
C SER A 275 -19.10 30.70 -38.06
N ASP A 276 -19.52 30.53 -39.31
CA ASP A 276 -20.86 30.96 -39.75
C ASP A 276 -21.93 29.88 -39.58
N ASN A 277 -21.58 28.67 -39.09
CA ASN A 277 -22.56 27.57 -39.08
C ASN A 277 -22.46 26.53 -37.93
N LYS A 278 -21.94 26.89 -36.76
CA LYS A 278 -22.02 26.00 -35.58
C LYS A 278 -22.54 26.73 -34.35
N ILE A 279 -23.62 26.20 -33.80
CA ILE A 279 -24.24 26.60 -32.52
C ILE A 279 -23.23 26.30 -31.42
N ILE A 280 -22.52 27.33 -30.94
CA ILE A 280 -21.66 27.24 -29.76
C ILE A 280 -22.57 27.41 -28.53
N PRO A 281 -22.49 26.53 -27.52
CA PRO A 281 -23.24 26.71 -26.27
C PRO A 281 -22.91 28.03 -25.59
N LYS A 282 -23.92 28.70 -25.00
CA LYS A 282 -23.78 30.05 -24.42
C LYS A 282 -22.71 30.12 -23.33
N GLU A 283 -22.56 29.06 -22.53
CA GLU A 283 -21.56 28.99 -21.47
C GLU A 283 -20.12 29.06 -22.02
N LEU A 284 -19.90 28.54 -23.23
CA LEU A 284 -18.60 28.60 -23.91
C LEU A 284 -18.36 29.99 -24.54
N GLU A 285 -19.39 30.65 -25.06
CA GLU A 285 -19.28 32.03 -25.57
C GLU A 285 -18.91 33.04 -24.47
N GLU A 286 -19.54 32.94 -23.31
CA GLU A 286 -19.24 33.81 -22.16
C GLU A 286 -17.81 33.62 -21.66
N SER A 287 -17.34 32.36 -21.64
CA SER A 287 -15.96 32.01 -21.26
C SER A 287 -14.92 32.52 -22.26
N ILE A 288 -15.21 32.48 -23.57
CA ILE A 288 -14.33 33.05 -24.61
C ILE A 288 -14.22 34.57 -24.45
N ARG A 289 -15.35 35.27 -24.21
CA ARG A 289 -15.37 36.73 -24.06
C ARG A 289 -14.60 37.20 -22.82
N THR A 290 -14.77 36.51 -21.70
CA THR A 290 -14.07 36.84 -20.44
C THR A 290 -12.56 36.53 -20.47
N PHE A 291 -12.12 35.58 -21.31
CA PHE A 291 -10.70 35.31 -21.52
C PHE A 291 -10.00 36.41 -22.34
N ASN A 292 -10.68 36.99 -23.34
CA ASN A 292 -10.14 38.08 -24.19
C ASN A 292 -10.03 39.44 -23.48
N SER A 293 -10.62 39.59 -22.29
CA SER A 293 -10.58 40.82 -21.48
C SER A 293 -9.45 40.85 -20.44
N ARG A 294 -8.58 39.82 -20.41
CA ARG A 294 -7.36 39.76 -19.61
C ARG A 294 -6.15 39.96 -20.52
#